data_AF-A0AAV2PZB9-F1
#
_entry.id   AF-A0AAV2PZB9-F1
#
_cell.length_a   1.000
_cell.length_b   1.000
_cell.length_c   1.000
_cell.angle_alpha   90.00
_cell.angle_beta   90.00
_cell.angle_gamma   90.00
#
_symmetry.space_group_name_H-M   'P 1'
#
loop_
_entity.id
_entity.type
_entity.pdbx_description
1 polymer ?
#
loop_
_entity_poly.entity_id
_entity_poly.type
_entity_poly.pdbx_seq_one_letter_code
_entity_poly.pdbx_strand_id
1 'polypeptide(L)'
;SRGMMVCASMYTVVAFLVSGVLLPAPTLGKELIRDPGHCSDHLDPQCSGSCKPRCAPNESLGLGSCGTGCQCCQPNITHAPCDYGKQCGSGGTCRTRITCLKGEKRIPGSCGTGKTCICCAPDTETCPVPFKKHGSEYFYFHDTSKMNWDDALNHCKSLGGSLAEPANMDDFIVLIESSYSHMKHDIWLGATDQSGSWEWLSGGSVPSALWPVWPGNQPSGDGHCMQIHYHGYSGFFLNDYHCHVKGYFVCECTPRVT
;
A
#
# COMPACT_ATOMS: atom_id res chain seq x y z
N SER A 1 -34.07 57.66 -4.87
CA SER A 1 -32.68 57.17 -4.98
C SER A 1 -32.17 57.51 -6.37
N ARG A 2 -30.97 58.08 -6.41
CA ARG A 2 -30.33 58.76 -7.54
C ARG A 2 -30.07 57.84 -8.75
N GLY A 3 -30.11 58.41 -9.97
CA GLY A 3 -29.28 57.94 -11.10
C GLY A 3 -29.94 57.82 -12.48
N MET A 4 -30.21 58.95 -13.15
CA MET A 4 -30.29 59.05 -14.63
C MET A 4 -28.95 58.65 -15.28
N MET A 5 -28.96 57.97 -16.43
CA MET A 5 -28.67 58.62 -17.74
C MET A 5 -28.92 57.64 -18.90
N VAL A 6 -29.88 58.01 -19.76
CA VAL A 6 -30.05 57.48 -21.12
C VAL A 6 -29.09 58.25 -22.02
N CYS A 7 -28.37 57.56 -22.91
CA CYS A 7 -27.80 58.17 -24.11
C CYS A 7 -27.65 57.11 -25.22
N ALA A 8 -28.76 56.87 -25.93
CA ALA A 8 -28.68 56.47 -27.33
C ALA A 8 -28.63 57.78 -28.13
N SER A 9 -27.52 58.04 -28.84
CA SER A 9 -27.46 59.11 -29.83
C SER A 9 -27.06 58.52 -31.17
N MET A 10 -28.07 58.43 -32.04
CA MET A 10 -27.94 58.22 -33.47
C MET A 10 -27.24 59.45 -34.05
N TYR A 11 -25.99 59.33 -34.48
CA TYR A 11 -25.41 60.34 -35.36
C TYR A 11 -25.72 59.96 -36.81
N THR A 12 -26.73 60.63 -37.33
CA THR A 12 -27.01 60.82 -38.75
C THR A 12 -25.77 61.45 -39.40
N VAL A 13 -25.07 60.71 -40.27
CA VAL A 13 -24.07 61.31 -41.15
C VAL A 13 -24.81 61.92 -42.33
N VAL A 14 -25.09 63.22 -42.25
CA VAL A 14 -25.46 64.02 -43.41
C VAL A 14 -24.17 64.27 -44.19
N ALA A 15 -24.00 63.56 -45.31
CA ALA A 15 -22.96 63.87 -46.28
C ALA A 15 -23.38 65.12 -47.07
N PHE A 16 -22.67 66.23 -46.91
CA PHE A 16 -22.75 67.36 -47.84
C PHE A 16 -21.90 67.06 -49.08
N LEU A 17 -22.54 67.10 -50.24
CA LEU A 17 -21.89 66.99 -51.55
C LEU A 17 -21.09 68.26 -51.86
N VAL A 18 -19.90 68.03 -52.40
CA VAL A 18 -18.84 69.01 -52.63
C VAL A 18 -19.04 69.74 -53.95
N SER A 19 -19.08 71.08 -53.89
CA SER A 19 -18.48 71.97 -54.90
C SER A 19 -17.29 72.67 -54.24
N GLY A 20 -16.13 72.00 -54.23
CA GLY A 20 -14.89 72.51 -53.64
C GLY A 20 -14.09 71.47 -52.84
N VAL A 21 -13.75 70.36 -53.49
CA VAL A 21 -12.82 69.24 -53.18
C VAL A 21 -12.61 68.80 -51.71
N LEU A 22 -13.00 67.55 -51.38
CA LEU A 22 -12.24 66.66 -50.48
C LEU A 22 -12.46 65.19 -50.87
N LEU A 23 -11.36 64.43 -50.93
CA LEU A 23 -11.23 63.07 -51.47
C LEU A 23 -11.94 61.99 -50.60
N PRO A 24 -12.44 60.89 -51.18
CA PRO A 24 -12.96 59.77 -50.40
C PRO A 24 -11.82 59.02 -49.69
N ALA A 25 -11.92 58.93 -48.36
CA ALA A 25 -11.03 58.12 -47.53
C ALA A 25 -11.28 56.61 -47.79
N PRO A 26 -10.23 55.78 -47.82
CA PRO A 26 -10.36 54.36 -48.11
C PRO A 26 -11.09 53.62 -46.98
N THR A 27 -12.01 52.73 -47.34
CA THR A 27 -12.59 51.73 -46.43
C THR A 27 -11.50 50.75 -46.01
N LEU A 28 -10.86 51.04 -44.89
CA LEU A 28 -10.03 50.08 -44.18
C LEU A 28 -10.93 48.92 -43.75
N GLY A 29 -10.59 47.71 -44.18
CA GLY A 29 -11.15 46.49 -43.60
C GLY A 29 -11.03 46.58 -42.09
N LYS A 30 -12.03 46.08 -41.36
CA LYS A 30 -11.87 45.82 -39.93
C LYS A 30 -10.86 44.68 -39.78
N GLU A 31 -9.58 45.01 -39.90
CA GLU A 31 -8.55 44.31 -39.17
C GLU A 31 -8.99 44.40 -37.71
N LEU A 32 -9.34 43.25 -37.14
CA LEU A 32 -9.43 43.09 -35.70
C LEU A 32 -8.07 43.52 -35.16
N ILE A 33 -7.99 44.75 -34.64
CA ILE A 33 -6.85 45.22 -33.87
C ILE A 33 -6.71 44.23 -32.73
N ARG A 34 -5.75 43.30 -32.85
CA ARG A 34 -5.34 42.44 -31.76
C ARG A 34 -4.71 43.36 -30.73
N ASP A 35 -5.49 43.67 -29.70
CA ASP A 35 -4.98 44.36 -28.53
C ASP A 35 -3.81 43.53 -27.98
N PRO A 36 -2.58 44.07 -27.83
CA PRO A 36 -1.39 43.30 -27.47
C PRO A 36 -1.43 42.64 -26.08
N GLY A 37 -2.53 42.79 -25.34
CA GLY A 37 -2.69 42.36 -23.95
C GLY A 37 -3.83 41.37 -23.68
N HIS A 38 -4.57 40.89 -24.69
CA HIS A 38 -5.61 39.89 -24.50
C HIS A 38 -5.25 38.58 -25.19
N CYS A 39 -4.59 37.68 -24.46
CA CYS A 39 -4.53 36.27 -24.84
C CYS A 39 -5.97 35.76 -24.91
N SER A 40 -6.53 35.68 -26.10
CA SER A 40 -7.93 35.28 -26.27
C SER A 40 -8.04 33.78 -26.06
N ASP A 41 -8.89 33.35 -25.13
CA ASP A 41 -9.23 31.94 -24.87
C ASP A 41 -9.90 31.24 -26.07
N HIS A 42 -10.18 31.99 -27.15
CA HIS A 42 -10.71 31.47 -28.39
C HIS A 42 -9.62 30.80 -29.24
N LEU A 43 -9.36 29.55 -28.85
CA LEU A 43 -9.24 28.38 -29.74
C LEU A 43 -8.07 28.41 -30.73
N ASP A 44 -6.85 28.23 -30.20
CA ASP A 44 -5.90 27.39 -30.94
C ASP A 44 -6.19 25.92 -30.59
N PRO A 45 -6.71 25.09 -31.53
CA PRO A 45 -6.94 23.66 -31.28
C PRO A 45 -5.65 22.88 -30.95
N GLN A 46 -4.47 23.49 -31.09
CA GLN A 46 -3.19 22.89 -30.73
C GLN A 46 -2.75 23.19 -29.29
N CYS A 47 -3.36 24.14 -28.58
CA CYS A 47 -3.05 24.39 -27.17
C CYS A 47 -3.80 23.40 -26.27
N SER A 48 -3.06 22.62 -25.49
CA SER A 48 -3.61 21.61 -24.59
C SER A 48 -4.24 22.20 -23.30
N GLY A 49 -4.38 23.52 -23.19
CA GLY A 49 -4.84 24.24 -22.00
C GLY A 49 -5.45 25.61 -22.32
N SER A 50 -5.28 26.58 -21.40
CA SER A 50 -5.76 27.96 -21.57
C SER A 50 -4.62 28.87 -22.00
N CYS A 51 -4.89 29.79 -22.93
CA CYS A 51 -3.90 30.74 -23.40
C CYS A 51 -3.82 31.96 -22.48
N LYS A 52 -2.66 32.17 -21.84
CA LYS A 52 -2.46 33.27 -20.86
C LYS A 52 -1.14 34.00 -21.09
N PRO A 53 -0.98 35.26 -20.67
CA PRO A 53 0.30 35.96 -20.77
C PRO A 53 1.41 35.30 -19.94
N ARG A 54 1.02 34.70 -18.80
CA ARG A 54 1.90 33.94 -17.92
C ARG A 54 1.08 32.91 -17.16
N CYS A 55 1.63 31.71 -16.96
CA CYS A 55 0.98 30.69 -16.15
C CYS A 55 0.92 31.08 -14.67
N ALA A 56 -0.19 30.76 -14.01
CA ALA A 56 -0.33 30.94 -12.57
C ALA A 56 0.62 29.99 -11.81
N PRO A 57 0.90 30.24 -10.51
CA PRO A 57 1.80 29.38 -9.72
C PRO A 57 1.38 27.90 -9.64
N ASN A 58 0.10 27.60 -9.86
CA ASN A 58 -0.48 26.26 -9.87
C ASN A 58 -0.66 25.68 -11.28
N GLU A 59 -0.03 26.28 -12.28
CA GLU A 59 -0.08 25.90 -13.69
C GLU A 59 1.32 25.64 -14.24
N SER A 60 1.41 24.84 -15.29
CA SER A 60 2.65 24.59 -16.03
C SER A 60 2.48 24.93 -17.51
N LEU A 61 3.61 25.11 -18.20
CA LEU A 61 3.63 25.29 -19.65
C LEU A 61 3.11 24.00 -20.33
N GLY A 62 1.97 24.11 -20.99
CA GLY A 62 1.38 23.06 -21.82
C GLY A 62 2.02 22.96 -23.19
N LEU A 63 1.57 21.98 -23.97
CA LEU A 63 1.97 21.80 -25.37
C LEU A 63 1.10 22.68 -26.28
N GLY A 64 1.71 23.24 -27.33
CA GLY A 64 1.03 24.10 -28.32
C GLY A 64 1.52 25.54 -28.31
N SER A 65 0.88 26.39 -29.11
CA SER A 65 1.18 27.82 -29.22
C SER A 65 -0.09 28.65 -28.96
N CYS A 66 0.08 29.85 -28.41
CA CYS A 66 -0.99 30.81 -28.16
C CYS A 66 -0.73 32.15 -28.86
N GLY A 67 0.19 32.17 -29.82
CA GLY A 67 0.67 33.39 -30.46
C GLY A 67 1.69 34.17 -29.64
N THR A 68 2.22 35.23 -30.24
CA THR A 68 3.32 36.04 -29.67
C THR A 68 2.90 36.72 -28.36
N GLY A 69 3.67 36.48 -27.28
CA GLY A 69 3.42 37.09 -25.97
C GLY A 69 2.47 36.29 -25.05
N CYS A 70 1.99 35.12 -25.49
CA CYS A 70 1.13 34.23 -24.72
C CYS A 70 1.75 32.83 -24.56
N GLN A 71 1.36 32.15 -23.51
CA GLN A 71 1.78 30.79 -23.15
C GLN A 71 0.54 29.89 -23.07
N CYS A 72 0.67 28.65 -23.53
CA CYS A 72 -0.32 27.63 -23.26
C CYS A 72 -0.12 27.17 -21.81
N CYS A 73 -1.09 27.40 -20.94
CA CYS A 73 -1.02 27.07 -19.53
C CYS A 73 -2.01 25.96 -19.21
N GLN A 74 -1.49 24.86 -18.67
CA GLN A 74 -2.32 23.77 -18.20
C GLN A 74 -2.41 23.84 -16.67
N PRO A 75 -3.59 23.55 -16.09
CA PRO A 75 -3.66 23.23 -14.67
C PRO A 75 -2.62 22.16 -14.39
N ASN A 76 -1.95 22.23 -13.24
CA ASN A 76 -1.12 21.12 -12.77
C ASN A 76 -2.03 19.93 -12.43
N ILE A 77 -2.55 19.26 -13.46
CA ILE A 77 -3.07 17.91 -13.40
C ILE A 77 -1.81 17.05 -13.40
N THR A 78 -1.16 16.98 -12.25
CA THR A 78 -0.09 16.01 -12.04
C THR A 78 -0.70 14.63 -12.21
N HIS A 79 -0.40 13.94 -13.30
CA HIS A 79 -0.25 12.49 -13.23
C HIS A 79 0.66 12.21 -12.03
N ALA A 80 0.29 11.25 -11.18
CA ALA A 80 0.97 11.03 -9.91
C ALA A 80 2.48 10.81 -10.17
N PRO A 81 3.38 11.69 -9.67
CA PRO A 81 4.82 11.56 -9.89
C PRO A 81 5.39 10.30 -9.22
N CYS A 82 4.74 9.88 -8.13
CA CYS A 82 4.96 8.61 -7.48
C CYS A 82 3.70 7.76 -7.58
N ASP A 83 3.87 6.48 -7.85
CA ASP A 83 2.80 5.48 -7.78
C ASP A 83 2.47 5.15 -6.31
N TYR A 84 2.08 6.15 -5.52
CA TYR A 84 1.90 6.00 -4.07
C TYR A 84 0.97 4.84 -3.73
N GLY A 85 1.43 3.97 -2.84
CA GLY A 85 0.66 2.79 -2.41
C GLY A 85 0.66 1.63 -3.42
N LYS A 86 1.27 1.78 -4.61
CA LYS A 86 1.46 0.69 -5.56
C LYS A 86 2.69 -0.15 -5.20
N GLN A 87 2.70 -1.39 -5.68
CA GLN A 87 3.84 -2.27 -5.53
C GLN A 87 5.00 -1.79 -6.42
N CYS A 88 6.20 -1.74 -5.86
CA CYS A 88 7.44 -1.62 -6.63
C CYS A 88 7.97 -3.02 -6.94
N GLY A 89 8.64 -3.17 -8.09
CA GLY A 89 9.03 -4.49 -8.66
C GLY A 89 9.87 -5.42 -7.78
N SER A 90 10.34 -4.96 -6.61
CA SER A 90 11.06 -5.75 -5.61
C SER A 90 10.18 -6.23 -4.45
N GLY A 91 8.85 -6.12 -4.57
CA GLY A 91 7.89 -6.61 -3.57
C GLY A 91 7.55 -5.62 -2.44
N GLY A 92 7.97 -4.35 -2.55
CA GLY A 92 7.66 -3.29 -1.60
C GLY A 92 6.48 -2.41 -2.02
N THR A 93 6.23 -1.34 -1.27
CA THR A 93 5.22 -0.31 -1.54
C THR A 93 5.88 1.04 -1.79
N CYS A 94 5.37 1.77 -2.78
CA CYS A 94 5.86 3.09 -3.13
C CYS A 94 5.39 4.18 -2.16
N ARG A 95 6.34 4.97 -1.68
CA ARG A 95 6.11 6.12 -0.78
C ARG A 95 6.51 7.42 -1.47
N THR A 96 5.81 8.51 -1.16
CA THR A 96 6.06 9.86 -1.69
C THR A 96 7.07 10.67 -0.86
N ARG A 97 7.73 10.04 0.11
CA ARG A 97 8.65 10.64 1.09
C ARG A 97 10.09 10.16 0.86
N ILE A 98 11.07 10.96 1.28
CA ILE A 98 12.49 10.58 1.25
C ILE A 98 12.87 9.46 2.24
N THR A 99 11.99 9.17 3.21
CA THR A 99 12.16 8.11 4.21
C THR A 99 10.92 7.22 4.28
N CYS A 100 11.12 5.95 4.66
CA CYS A 100 10.03 5.00 4.85
C CYS A 100 9.22 5.29 6.12
N LEU A 101 8.05 4.65 6.24
CA LEU A 101 7.28 4.73 7.47
C LEU A 101 8.01 3.97 8.60
N LYS A 102 7.60 4.21 9.85
CA LYS A 102 8.14 3.48 11.00
C LYS A 102 7.88 1.97 10.83
N GLY A 103 8.93 1.16 10.96
CA GLY A 103 8.86 -0.31 10.73
C GLY A 103 9.03 -0.74 9.28
N GLU A 104 9.47 0.17 8.39
CA GLU A 104 9.83 -0.14 7.01
C GLU A 104 11.28 0.26 6.73
N LYS A 105 11.95 -0.50 5.86
CA LYS A 105 13.26 -0.14 5.31
C LYS A 105 13.18 0.15 3.82
N ARG A 106 14.07 1.05 3.37
CA ARG A 106 14.23 1.36 1.94
C ARG A 106 14.83 0.14 1.26
N ILE A 107 14.17 -0.33 0.21
CA ILE A 107 14.67 -1.42 -0.64
C ILE A 107 14.88 -0.90 -2.08
N PRO A 108 15.66 -1.60 -2.91
CA PRO A 108 15.73 -1.30 -4.34
C PRO A 108 14.34 -1.35 -4.99
N GLY A 109 14.10 -0.51 -6.00
CA GLY A 109 12.84 -0.51 -6.74
C GLY A 109 12.51 0.84 -7.38
N SER A 110 11.67 0.84 -8.42
CA SER A 110 11.16 2.05 -9.08
C SER A 110 9.75 2.36 -8.60
N CYS A 111 9.47 3.64 -8.36
CA CYS A 111 8.20 4.12 -7.81
C CYS A 111 7.62 5.31 -8.57
N GLY A 112 7.91 5.39 -9.87
CA GLY A 112 7.54 6.50 -10.74
C GLY A 112 8.71 7.43 -11.04
N THR A 113 8.40 8.59 -11.60
CA THR A 113 9.40 9.56 -12.12
C THR A 113 9.74 10.67 -11.11
N GLY A 114 9.06 10.72 -9.97
CA GLY A 114 9.34 11.69 -8.90
C GLY A 114 10.64 11.40 -8.15
N LYS A 115 11.46 12.44 -7.95
CA LYS A 115 12.77 12.33 -7.27
C LYS A 115 12.71 11.93 -5.80
N THR A 116 11.55 12.05 -5.17
CA THR A 116 11.31 11.70 -3.76
C THR A 116 10.60 10.37 -3.58
N CYS A 117 10.35 9.63 -4.67
CA CYS A 117 9.67 8.35 -4.60
C CYS A 117 10.66 7.25 -4.21
N ILE A 118 10.32 6.46 -3.20
CA ILE A 118 11.15 5.35 -2.73
C ILE A 118 10.32 4.08 -2.59
N CYS A 119 10.97 2.94 -2.80
CA CYS A 119 10.40 1.62 -2.55
C CYS A 119 10.69 1.23 -1.10
N CYS A 120 9.64 1.02 -0.31
CA CYS A 120 9.75 0.62 1.09
C CYS A 120 9.14 -0.75 1.28
N ALA A 121 9.81 -1.61 2.04
CA ALA A 121 9.25 -2.87 2.49
C ALA A 121 9.24 -2.87 4.02
N PRO A 122 8.39 -3.70 4.66
CA PRO A 122 8.51 -3.97 6.09
C PRO A 122 9.96 -4.28 6.43
N ASP A 123 10.44 -3.69 7.52
CA ASP A 123 11.76 -3.97 8.02
C ASP A 123 11.77 -5.39 8.60
N THR A 124 12.19 -6.35 7.77
CA THR A 124 12.23 -7.77 8.13
C THR A 124 13.29 -8.11 9.18
N GLU A 125 14.01 -7.11 9.71
CA GLU A 125 14.95 -7.30 10.82
C GLU A 125 14.26 -7.63 12.14
N THR A 126 12.95 -7.40 12.25
CA THR A 126 12.14 -7.80 13.41
C THR A 126 10.78 -8.32 12.98
N CYS A 127 10.27 -9.30 13.71
CA CYS A 127 8.92 -9.79 13.50
C CYS A 127 7.88 -8.70 13.82
N PRO A 128 6.81 -8.56 13.01
CA PRO A 128 5.82 -7.52 13.24
C PRO A 128 5.14 -7.71 14.61
N VAL A 129 4.50 -6.67 15.14
CA VAL A 129 3.53 -6.87 16.23
C VAL A 129 2.42 -7.78 15.70
N PRO A 130 1.97 -8.82 16.42
CA PRO A 130 2.10 -9.06 17.86
C PRO A 130 3.19 -10.04 18.32
N PHE A 131 4.16 -10.42 17.48
CA PHE A 131 5.18 -11.41 17.83
C PHE A 131 6.11 -10.93 18.96
N LYS A 132 6.38 -11.81 19.94
CA LYS A 132 7.30 -11.57 21.06
C LYS A 132 8.50 -12.50 20.98
N LYS A 133 9.68 -11.98 21.28
CA LYS A 133 10.92 -12.75 21.27
C LYS A 133 10.98 -13.73 22.45
N HIS A 134 11.36 -14.97 22.19
CA HIS A 134 11.70 -15.98 23.19
C HIS A 134 12.91 -16.78 22.68
N GLY A 135 14.00 -16.81 23.45
CA GLY A 135 15.26 -17.34 22.96
C GLY A 135 15.73 -16.64 21.67
N SER A 136 15.92 -17.42 20.62
CA SER A 136 16.25 -16.95 19.26
C SER A 136 15.04 -16.77 18.34
N GLU A 137 13.85 -17.12 18.79
CA GLU A 137 12.62 -17.21 17.98
C GLU A 137 11.60 -16.13 18.38
N TYR A 138 10.57 -15.96 17.56
CA TYR A 138 9.52 -14.96 17.78
C TYR A 138 8.14 -15.60 17.67
N PHE A 139 7.39 -15.59 18.77
CA PHE A 139 6.10 -16.26 18.87
C PHE A 139 4.96 -15.28 19.12
N TYR A 140 3.79 -15.60 18.58
CA TYR A 140 2.52 -14.99 18.94
C TYR A 140 1.52 -16.07 19.33
N PHE A 141 1.13 -16.08 20.61
CA PHE A 141 0.13 -17.00 21.14
C PHE A 141 -1.26 -16.40 20.91
N HIS A 142 -2.07 -17.07 20.08
CA HIS A 142 -3.45 -16.67 19.86
C HIS A 142 -4.36 -17.42 20.83
N ASP A 143 -4.73 -16.75 21.92
CA ASP A 143 -5.44 -17.32 23.06
C ASP A 143 -6.89 -16.79 23.22
N THR A 144 -7.31 -15.90 22.33
CA THR A 144 -8.62 -15.24 22.40
C THR A 144 -9.74 -16.01 21.71
N SER A 145 -9.41 -16.85 20.73
CA SER A 145 -10.37 -17.68 20.00
C SER A 145 -9.74 -18.98 19.51
N LYS A 146 -10.57 -19.98 19.20
CA LYS A 146 -10.11 -21.29 18.72
C LYS A 146 -10.40 -21.45 17.23
N MET A 147 -9.44 -22.00 16.50
CA MET A 147 -9.52 -22.24 15.04
C MET A 147 -9.10 -23.67 14.72
N ASN A 148 -9.57 -24.19 13.58
CA ASN A 148 -9.00 -25.42 13.03
C ASN A 148 -7.57 -25.17 12.52
N TRP A 149 -6.83 -26.23 12.24
CA TRP A 149 -5.41 -26.11 11.90
C TRP A 149 -5.16 -25.27 10.63
N ASP A 150 -5.97 -25.47 9.59
CA ASP A 150 -5.86 -24.72 8.34
C ASP A 150 -6.17 -23.23 8.50
N ASP A 151 -7.24 -22.90 9.25
CA ASP A 151 -7.62 -21.52 9.56
C ASP A 151 -6.55 -20.84 10.44
N ALA A 152 -5.99 -21.56 11.41
CA ALA A 152 -4.89 -21.07 12.25
C ALA A 152 -3.63 -20.79 11.42
N LEU A 153 -3.28 -21.68 10.49
CA LEU A 153 -2.18 -21.46 9.54
C LEU A 153 -2.41 -20.22 8.68
N ASN A 154 -3.62 -20.06 8.14
CA ASN A 154 -3.97 -18.89 7.34
C ASN A 154 -3.94 -17.60 8.18
N HIS A 155 -4.36 -17.66 9.44
CA HIS A 155 -4.25 -16.55 10.38
C HIS A 155 -2.78 -16.14 10.59
N CYS A 156 -1.89 -17.10 10.89
CA CYS A 156 -0.47 -16.81 11.07
C CYS A 156 0.18 -16.24 9.81
N LYS A 157 -0.17 -16.77 8.62
CA LYS A 157 0.26 -16.22 7.33
C LYS A 157 -0.19 -14.78 7.12
N SER A 158 -1.40 -14.43 7.54
CA SER A 158 -1.91 -13.04 7.47
C SER A 158 -1.12 -12.05 8.33
N LEU A 159 -0.44 -12.54 9.38
CA LEU A 159 0.43 -11.77 10.26
C LEU A 159 1.90 -11.76 9.78
N GLY A 160 2.21 -12.41 8.67
CA GLY A 160 3.58 -12.52 8.14
C GLY A 160 4.42 -13.62 8.78
N GLY A 161 3.79 -14.62 9.41
CA GLY A 161 4.43 -15.80 9.98
C GLY A 161 3.85 -17.12 9.45
N SER A 162 4.09 -18.21 10.18
CA SER A 162 3.48 -19.53 10.01
C SER A 162 3.00 -20.06 11.36
N LEU A 163 2.36 -21.23 11.41
CA LEU A 163 2.22 -21.95 12.69
C LEU A 163 3.62 -22.27 13.24
N ALA A 164 3.73 -22.27 14.56
CA ALA A 164 5.02 -22.35 15.24
C ALA A 164 5.73 -23.70 15.06
N GLU A 165 7.05 -23.65 14.89
CA GLU A 165 7.95 -24.79 14.75
C GLU A 165 9.08 -24.68 15.77
N PRO A 166 8.80 -24.78 17.09
CA PRO A 166 9.77 -24.42 18.11
C PRO A 166 11.05 -25.24 18.01
N ALA A 167 12.20 -24.57 17.91
CA ALA A 167 13.51 -25.21 17.85
C ALA A 167 13.85 -25.98 19.15
N ASN A 168 13.29 -25.55 20.28
CA ASN A 168 13.40 -26.22 21.57
C ASN A 168 12.02 -26.42 22.20
N MET A 169 11.48 -27.64 22.08
CA MET A 169 10.14 -27.97 22.58
C MET A 169 10.04 -27.91 24.11
N ASP A 170 11.09 -28.27 24.84
CA ASP A 170 11.07 -28.25 26.32
C ASP A 170 10.98 -26.79 26.84
N ASP A 171 11.81 -25.90 26.29
CA ASP A 171 11.78 -24.46 26.60
C ASP A 171 10.41 -23.84 26.23
N PHE A 172 9.86 -24.25 25.09
CA PHE A 172 8.55 -23.80 24.63
C PHE A 172 7.40 -24.27 25.53
N ILE A 173 7.43 -25.50 26.05
CA ILE A 173 6.46 -26.00 27.04
C ILE A 173 6.56 -25.20 28.34
N VAL A 174 7.78 -24.93 28.83
CA VAL A 174 8.00 -24.09 30.03
C VAL A 174 7.45 -22.68 29.82
N LEU A 175 7.58 -22.11 28.62
CA LEU A 175 6.97 -20.82 28.26
C LEU A 175 5.44 -20.88 28.36
N ILE A 176 4.80 -21.93 27.83
CA ILE A 176 3.36 -22.12 27.94
C ILE A 176 2.94 -22.23 29.41
N GLU A 177 3.60 -23.08 30.18
CA GLU A 177 3.29 -23.30 31.59
C GLU A 177 3.41 -22.04 32.45
N SER A 178 4.44 -21.23 32.21
CA SER A 178 4.73 -20.04 33.02
C SER A 178 3.92 -18.81 32.61
N SER A 179 3.73 -18.60 31.31
CA SER A 179 3.23 -17.33 30.76
C SER A 179 1.85 -17.44 30.13
N TYR A 180 1.42 -18.65 29.78
CA TYR A 180 0.16 -18.93 29.09
C TYR A 180 -0.61 -20.07 29.75
N SER A 181 -0.51 -20.19 31.08
CA SER A 181 -1.14 -21.26 31.86
C SER A 181 -2.67 -21.30 31.79
N HIS A 182 -3.32 -20.26 31.28
CA HIS A 182 -4.75 -20.26 30.96
C HIS A 182 -5.07 -21.04 29.68
N MET A 183 -4.08 -21.24 28.80
CA MET A 183 -4.15 -22.08 27.59
C MET A 183 -3.95 -23.57 27.90
N LYS A 184 -4.50 -24.07 29.01
CA LYS A 184 -4.53 -25.50 29.38
C LYS A 184 -5.51 -26.29 28.50
N HIS A 185 -5.27 -26.27 27.20
CA HIS A 185 -6.10 -26.82 26.12
C HIS A 185 -5.21 -27.22 24.94
N ASP A 186 -5.85 -27.71 23.87
CA ASP A 186 -5.22 -28.00 22.58
C ASP A 186 -4.62 -26.73 21.95
N ILE A 187 -3.34 -26.80 21.59
CA ILE A 187 -2.58 -25.72 20.96
C ILE A 187 -1.92 -26.25 19.67
N TRP A 188 -2.35 -25.76 18.50
CA TRP A 188 -1.79 -26.15 17.22
C TRP A 188 -0.35 -25.67 16.99
N LEU A 189 0.45 -26.53 16.36
CA LEU A 189 1.81 -26.29 15.88
C LEU A 189 1.94 -26.54 14.37
N GLY A 190 3.05 -26.08 13.79
CA GLY A 190 3.32 -26.07 12.36
C GLY A 190 3.83 -27.39 11.79
N ALA A 191 3.31 -28.53 12.24
CA ALA A 191 3.67 -29.83 11.69
C ALA A 191 2.47 -30.68 11.31
N THR A 192 2.67 -31.51 10.30
CA THR A 192 1.67 -32.42 9.73
C THR A 192 2.34 -33.69 9.21
N ASP A 193 1.61 -34.81 9.18
CA ASP A 193 2.07 -36.07 8.57
C ASP A 193 1.21 -36.52 7.38
N GLN A 194 0.43 -35.61 6.79
CA GLN A 194 -0.41 -35.91 5.62
C GLN A 194 0.37 -36.50 4.43
N SER A 195 1.68 -36.23 4.35
CA SER A 195 2.59 -36.78 3.34
C SER A 195 3.09 -38.21 3.64
N GLY A 196 2.68 -38.79 4.78
CA GLY A 196 3.09 -40.11 5.26
C GLY A 196 4.22 -40.08 6.30
N SER A 197 4.77 -38.91 6.61
CA SER A 197 5.75 -38.70 7.68
C SER A 197 5.64 -37.30 8.28
N TRP A 198 5.94 -37.14 9.57
CA TRP A 198 5.88 -35.84 10.25
C TRP A 198 6.89 -34.85 9.69
N GLU A 199 6.37 -33.76 9.14
CA GLU A 199 7.13 -32.67 8.54
C GLU A 199 6.67 -31.34 9.12
N TRP A 200 7.63 -30.47 9.39
CA TRP A 200 7.41 -29.05 9.65
C TRP A 200 7.01 -28.34 8.36
N LEU A 201 6.19 -27.30 8.47
CA LEU A 201 5.75 -26.48 7.35
C LEU A 201 6.91 -25.77 6.62
N SER A 202 8.06 -25.57 7.28
CA SER A 202 9.30 -25.09 6.67
C SER A 202 10.01 -26.11 5.76
N GLY A 203 9.58 -27.38 5.78
CA GLY A 203 10.09 -28.45 4.91
C GLY A 203 11.14 -29.38 5.55
N GLY A 204 11.32 -29.32 6.87
CA GLY A 204 12.18 -30.25 7.62
C GLY A 204 11.40 -31.39 8.27
N SER A 205 12.00 -32.58 8.38
CA SER A 205 11.39 -33.67 9.15
C SER A 205 11.38 -33.34 10.64
N VAL A 206 10.31 -33.72 11.34
CA VAL A 206 10.23 -33.58 12.80
C VAL A 206 11.21 -34.56 13.44
N PRO A 207 12.21 -34.09 14.24
CA PRO A 207 13.24 -34.96 14.78
C PRO A 207 12.68 -36.03 15.72
N SER A 208 13.23 -37.23 15.65
CA SER A 208 12.90 -38.31 16.60
C SER A 208 13.27 -37.97 18.05
N ALA A 209 14.14 -36.99 18.26
CA ALA A 209 14.48 -36.48 19.58
C ALA A 209 13.27 -35.83 20.30
N LEU A 210 12.21 -35.46 19.57
CA LEU A 210 10.97 -34.98 20.18
C LEU A 210 10.06 -36.12 20.66
N TRP A 211 10.34 -37.37 20.30
CA TRP A 211 9.56 -38.57 20.69
C TRP A 211 9.34 -38.75 22.20
N PRO A 212 10.19 -38.29 23.13
CA PRO A 212 9.87 -38.32 24.56
C PRO A 212 8.68 -37.43 24.97
N VAL A 213 8.37 -36.38 24.19
CA VAL A 213 7.21 -35.50 24.40
C VAL A 213 5.93 -36.12 23.83
N TRP A 214 6.05 -37.20 23.07
CA TRP A 214 4.95 -38.03 22.62
C TRP A 214 4.77 -39.18 23.63
N PRO A 215 3.77 -39.12 24.54
CA PRO A 215 3.53 -40.22 25.47
C PRO A 215 3.25 -41.49 24.67
N GLY A 216 3.66 -42.64 25.21
CA GLY A 216 4.00 -43.87 24.46
C GLY A 216 3.00 -44.49 23.47
N ASN A 217 1.83 -43.90 23.24
CA ASN A 217 0.89 -44.25 22.17
C ASN A 217 0.68 -43.13 21.14
N GLN A 218 1.47 -42.06 21.17
CA GLN A 218 1.40 -40.93 20.27
C GLN A 218 2.65 -40.90 19.35
N PRO A 219 2.54 -40.50 18.07
CA PRO A 219 1.28 -40.25 17.37
C PRO A 219 0.44 -41.54 17.24
N SER A 220 -0.85 -41.44 17.55
CA SER A 220 -1.77 -42.59 17.62
C SER A 220 -2.43 -42.93 16.29
N GLY A 221 -2.25 -42.05 15.28
CA GLY A 221 -2.87 -42.14 13.97
C GLY A 221 -4.33 -41.69 13.97
N ASP A 222 -4.78 -41.02 15.03
CA ASP A 222 -6.12 -40.42 15.10
C ASP A 222 -6.16 -39.03 14.45
N GLY A 223 -5.02 -38.49 14.03
CA GLY A 223 -4.95 -37.19 13.36
C GLY A 223 -3.77 -37.02 12.42
N HIS A 224 -3.73 -35.86 11.75
CA HIS A 224 -2.65 -35.51 10.84
C HIS A 224 -2.05 -34.13 11.11
N CYS A 225 -2.44 -33.49 12.21
CA CYS A 225 -2.02 -32.15 12.58
C CYS A 225 -1.46 -32.16 14.00
N MET A 226 -0.28 -31.59 14.18
CA MET A 226 0.41 -31.58 15.47
C MET A 226 -0.21 -30.55 16.42
N GLN A 227 -0.52 -30.98 17.63
CA GLN A 227 -0.85 -30.10 18.74
C GLN A 227 -0.01 -30.39 19.97
N ILE A 228 0.14 -29.39 20.83
CA ILE A 228 0.39 -29.60 22.25
C ILE A 228 -0.97 -29.77 22.92
N HIS A 229 -1.18 -30.90 23.57
CA HIS A 229 -2.35 -31.21 24.38
C HIS A 229 -2.03 -31.04 25.87
N TYR A 230 -2.99 -30.55 26.66
CA TYR A 230 -2.87 -30.49 28.11
C TYR A 230 -3.76 -31.54 28.77
N HIS A 231 -3.16 -32.37 29.63
CA HIS A 231 -3.88 -33.29 30.49
C HIS A 231 -3.51 -33.06 31.96
N GLY A 232 -4.50 -32.97 32.84
CA GLY A 232 -4.32 -32.55 34.23
C GLY A 232 -3.33 -33.39 35.06
N TYR A 233 -3.10 -34.65 34.70
CA TYR A 233 -2.17 -35.54 35.40
C TYR A 233 -0.78 -35.60 34.77
N SER A 234 -0.68 -35.46 33.44
CA SER A 234 0.56 -35.66 32.68
C SER A 234 1.16 -34.38 32.10
N GLY A 235 0.51 -33.23 32.33
CA GLY A 235 0.98 -31.94 31.84
C GLY A 235 0.76 -31.77 30.33
N PHE A 236 1.61 -30.96 29.72
CA PHE A 236 1.62 -30.71 28.28
C PHE A 236 2.40 -31.79 27.54
N PHE A 237 1.85 -32.27 26.41
CA PHE A 237 2.50 -33.26 25.57
C PHE A 237 2.09 -33.13 24.10
N LEU A 238 2.88 -33.69 23.18
CA LEU A 238 2.58 -33.67 21.76
C LEU A 238 1.56 -34.75 21.39
N ASN A 239 0.61 -34.39 20.53
CA ASN A 239 -0.47 -35.24 20.08
C ASN A 239 -0.72 -34.98 18.60
N ASP A 240 -0.98 -36.03 17.83
CA ASP A 240 -1.56 -35.91 16.50
C ASP A 240 -3.06 -35.79 16.68
N TYR A 241 -3.70 -34.88 15.94
CA TYR A 241 -5.13 -34.72 16.11
C TYR A 241 -5.83 -34.31 14.85
N HIS A 242 -7.15 -34.50 14.86
CA HIS A 242 -8.01 -34.18 13.75
C HIS A 242 -7.91 -32.68 13.40
N CYS A 243 -7.35 -32.38 12.23
CA CYS A 243 -7.07 -31.01 11.76
C CYS A 243 -8.29 -30.07 11.79
N HIS A 244 -9.51 -30.63 11.69
CA HIS A 244 -10.76 -29.88 11.67
C HIS A 244 -11.25 -29.45 13.08
N VAL A 245 -10.66 -29.96 14.16
CA VAL A 245 -11.03 -29.58 15.52
C VAL A 245 -10.49 -28.18 15.84
N LYS A 246 -11.22 -27.42 16.66
CA LYS A 246 -10.83 -26.06 17.02
C LYS A 246 -9.96 -26.06 18.28
N GLY A 247 -8.73 -25.59 18.13
CA GLY A 247 -7.75 -25.39 19.19
C GLY A 247 -7.28 -23.94 19.26
N TYR A 248 -6.59 -23.59 20.34
CA TYR A 248 -5.72 -22.42 20.31
C TYR A 248 -4.51 -22.70 19.40
N PHE A 249 -3.68 -21.71 19.14
CA PHE A 249 -2.54 -21.91 18.27
C PHE A 249 -1.45 -20.88 18.53
N VAL A 250 -0.24 -21.21 18.10
CA VAL A 250 0.91 -20.31 18.19
C VAL A 250 1.42 -20.05 16.79
N CYS A 251 1.58 -18.78 16.46
CA CYS A 251 2.27 -18.35 15.27
C CYS A 251 3.75 -18.13 15.57
N GLU A 252 4.60 -18.42 14.59
CA GLU A 252 6.01 -18.04 14.61
C GLU A 252 6.33 -17.16 13.41
N CYS A 253 7.24 -16.21 13.62
CA CYS A 253 7.84 -15.44 12.55
C CYS A 253 9.35 -15.64 12.53
N THR A 254 9.89 -15.92 11.34
CA THR A 254 11.32 -15.95 11.09
C THR A 254 11.75 -14.59 10.52
N PRO A 255 12.54 -13.79 11.24
CA PRO A 255 13.08 -12.54 10.70
C PRO A 255 13.91 -12.86 9.46
N ARG A 256 13.69 -12.14 8.35
CA ARG A 256 14.57 -12.30 7.18
C ARG A 256 15.83 -11.49 7.45
N VAL A 257 16.89 -12.19 7.87
CA VAL A 257 18.25 -11.65 7.90
C VAL A 257 18.67 -11.43 6.44
N THR A 258 18.84 -10.16 6.07
CA THR A 258 19.43 -9.76 4.78
C THR A 258 20.92 -9.59 4.90
#